data_AF-A0A9D4YZ59-F1
#
_entry.id   AF-A0A9D4YZ59-F1
#
_cell.length_a   1.000
_cell.length_b   1.000
_cell.length_c   1.000
_cell.angle_alpha   90.00
_cell.angle_beta   90.00
_cell.angle_gamma   90.00
#
_symmetry.space_group_name_H-M   'P 1'
#
loop_
_entity.id
_entity.type
_entity.pdbx_description
1 polymer ?
#
loop_
_entity_poly.entity_id
_entity_poly.type
_entity_poly.pdbx_seq_one_letter_code
_entity_poly.pdbx_strand_id
1 'polypeptide(L)'
;MAVPVRQQSLSLYRRLLRASRQWQGSKEEADYIAQEARQQFREHQHSTGSPQELAHLLEEGENRLAIALHYGIAFPRLRHADQWDKVPYVEAPKIEAAPEEAVASSMKDKGMAVKLAAAARRRRQRLAQQQQQQGDSQQHGGQAV
;
A
#
# COMPACT_ATOMS: atom_id res chain seq x y z
N MET A 1 44.14 2.30 -2.18
CA MET A 1 44.36 3.13 -0.97
C MET A 1 43.18 2.92 -0.04
N ALA A 2 43.41 2.47 1.19
CA ALA A 2 42.32 2.29 2.16
C ALA A 2 41.82 3.67 2.59
N VAL A 3 40.59 4.03 2.21
CA VAL A 3 39.95 5.24 2.72
C VAL A 3 39.73 5.02 4.22
N PRO A 4 40.21 5.91 5.10
CA PRO A 4 40.07 5.73 6.53
C PRO A 4 38.58 5.65 6.91
N VAL A 5 38.22 4.70 7.77
CA VAL A 5 36.84 4.40 8.21
C VAL A 5 36.07 5.68 8.57
N ARG A 6 36.73 6.61 9.28
CA ARG A 6 36.16 7.92 9.62
C ARG A 6 35.61 8.70 8.42
N GLN A 7 36.33 8.71 7.29
CA GLN A 7 35.87 9.41 6.09
C GLN A 7 34.66 8.72 5.46
N GLN A 8 34.62 7.39 5.46
CA GLN A 8 33.48 6.62 4.97
C GLN A 8 32.24 6.86 5.85
N SER A 9 32.39 6.80 7.18
CA SER A 9 31.33 7.11 8.14
C SER A 9 30.75 8.50 7.92
N LEU A 10 31.60 9.53 7.83
CA LEU A 10 31.14 10.91 7.60
C LEU A 10 30.52 11.11 6.21
N SER A 11 30.95 10.33 5.21
CA SER A 11 30.34 10.33 3.88
C SER A 11 28.92 9.73 3.91
N LEU A 12 28.76 8.57 4.54
CA LEU A 12 27.48 7.91 4.71
C LEU A 12 26.50 8.78 5.52
N TYR A 13 26.94 9.34 6.66
CA TYR A 13 26.11 10.21 7.50
C TYR A 13 25.56 11.42 6.72
N ARG A 14 26.41 12.10 5.94
CA ARG A 14 25.97 13.23 5.11
C ARG A 14 24.98 12.82 4.02
N ARG A 15 25.14 11.63 3.43
CA ARG A 15 24.20 11.10 2.44
C ARG A 15 22.86 10.77 3.07
N LEU A 16 22.82 10.16 4.26
CA LEU A 16 21.58 9.91 5.01
C LEU A 16 20.83 11.21 5.33
N LEU A 17 21.53 12.24 5.83
CA LEU A 17 20.92 13.54 6.09
C LEU A 17 20.48 14.29 4.83
N ARG A 18 21.13 14.04 3.69
CA ARG A 18 20.68 14.57 2.40
C ARG A 18 19.42 13.83 1.93
N ALA A 19 19.40 12.51 2.03
CA ALA A 19 18.25 11.68 1.67
C ALA A 19 17.00 12.08 2.45
N SER A 20 17.13 12.30 3.78
CA SER A 20 16.05 12.83 4.61
C SER A 20 15.50 14.17 4.10
N ARG A 21 16.38 15.12 3.73
CA ARG A 21 15.96 16.45 3.22
C ARG A 21 15.31 16.42 1.83
N GLN A 22 15.67 15.42 1.02
CA GLN A 22 15.18 15.25 -0.36
C GLN A 22 14.12 14.12 -0.44
N TRP A 23 13.61 13.69 0.72
CA TRP A 23 12.69 12.57 0.78
C TRP A 23 11.37 12.93 0.13
N GLN A 24 10.88 12.06 -0.77
CA GLN A 24 9.62 12.28 -1.51
C GLN A 24 8.39 11.72 -0.77
N GLY A 25 8.61 10.98 0.32
CA GLY A 25 7.55 10.44 1.15
C GLY A 25 7.03 11.43 2.20
N SER A 26 6.43 10.91 3.27
CA SER A 26 5.84 11.77 4.30
C SER A 26 6.92 12.50 5.10
N LYS A 27 6.53 13.62 5.74
CA LYS A 27 7.40 14.33 6.70
C LYS A 27 7.85 13.41 7.84
N GLU A 28 6.99 12.52 8.29
CA GLU A 28 7.31 11.54 9.32
C GLU A 28 8.43 10.59 8.89
N GLU A 29 8.37 10.06 7.65
CA GLU A 29 9.46 9.24 7.10
C GLU A 29 10.77 10.04 6.99
N ALA A 30 10.70 11.29 6.54
CA ALA A 30 11.88 12.16 6.45
C ALA A 30 12.51 12.43 7.81
N ASP A 31 11.70 12.73 8.83
CA ASP A 31 12.13 12.97 10.20
C ASP A 31 12.69 11.69 10.83
N TYR A 32 12.09 10.53 10.55
CA TYR A 32 12.58 9.23 10.98
C TYR A 32 13.98 8.94 10.42
N ILE A 33 14.21 9.10 9.12
CA ILE A 33 15.53 8.87 8.50
C ILE A 33 16.60 9.73 9.19
N ALA A 34 16.30 11.01 9.47
CA ALA A 34 17.25 11.89 10.15
C ALA A 34 17.51 11.49 11.60
N GLN A 35 16.47 11.13 12.35
CA GLN A 35 16.59 10.74 13.76
C GLN A 35 17.36 9.43 13.91
N GLU A 36 16.99 8.43 13.12
CA GLU A 36 17.64 7.12 13.07
C GLU A 36 19.13 7.28 12.72
N ALA A 37 19.46 8.04 11.68
CA ALA A 37 20.86 8.31 11.31
C ALA A 37 21.64 8.99 12.45
N ARG A 38 21.04 9.98 13.14
CA ARG A 38 21.68 10.65 14.29
C ARG A 38 21.85 9.70 15.47
N GLN A 39 20.91 8.79 15.69
CA GLN A 39 20.97 7.83 16.78
C GLN A 39 22.08 6.83 16.55
N GLN A 40 22.04 6.12 15.42
CA GLN A 40 23.02 5.09 15.06
C GLN A 40 24.46 5.63 15.08
N PHE A 41 24.70 6.81 14.51
CA PHE A 41 26.05 7.40 14.50
C PHE A 41 26.50 7.90 15.88
N ARG A 42 25.58 8.30 16.77
CA ARG A 42 25.93 8.67 18.15
C ARG A 42 26.21 7.45 19.02
N GLU A 43 25.44 6.38 18.85
CA GLU A 43 25.64 5.10 19.55
C GLU A 43 27.02 4.51 19.22
N HIS A 44 27.46 4.64 17.97
CA HIS A 44 28.75 4.11 17.52
C HIS A 44 29.92 5.12 17.51
N GLN A 45 29.72 6.35 18.01
CA GLN A 45 30.73 7.42 17.89
C GLN A 45 32.06 7.13 18.60
N HIS A 46 32.00 6.33 19.67
CA HIS A 46 33.15 5.95 20.50
C HIS A 46 33.48 4.46 20.36
N SER A 47 32.91 3.77 19.37
CA SER A 47 33.18 2.35 19.16
C SER A 47 34.66 2.15 18.81
N THR A 48 35.39 1.47 19.69
CA THR A 48 36.76 0.96 19.46
C THR A 48 36.72 -0.47 18.92
N GLY A 49 35.66 -0.80 18.18
CA GLY A 49 35.43 -2.12 17.60
C GLY A 49 36.53 -2.51 16.62
N SER A 50 36.59 -3.80 16.28
CA SER A 50 37.50 -4.27 15.25
C SER A 50 37.23 -3.56 13.91
N PRO A 51 38.23 -3.39 13.03
CA PRO A 51 38.02 -2.83 11.70
C PRO A 51 36.91 -3.55 10.91
N GLN A 52 36.73 -4.85 11.14
CA GLN A 52 35.70 -5.69 10.54
C GLN A 52 34.29 -5.33 11.04
N GLU A 53 34.12 -5.09 12.34
CA GLU A 53 32.84 -4.66 12.91
C GLU A 53 32.41 -3.29 12.37
N LEU A 54 33.35 -2.35 12.28
CA LEU A 54 33.08 -1.02 11.72
C LEU A 54 32.75 -1.09 10.23
N ALA A 55 33.43 -1.97 9.48
CA ALA A 55 33.12 -2.20 8.07
C ALA A 55 31.71 -2.78 7.90
N HIS A 56 31.32 -3.74 8.74
CA HIS A 56 29.98 -4.33 8.72
C HIS A 56 28.89 -3.29 9.01
N LEU A 57 29.07 -2.43 10.02
CA LEU A 57 28.12 -1.35 10.33
C LEU A 57 27.98 -0.35 9.17
N LEU A 58 29.09 -0.03 8.50
CA LEU A 58 29.06 0.84 7.31
C LEU A 58 28.32 0.18 6.16
N GLU A 59 28.62 -1.08 5.87
CA GLU A 59 27.95 -1.86 4.82
C GLU A 59 26.45 -1.98 5.08
N GLU A 60 26.06 -2.25 6.32
CA GLU A 60 24.65 -2.30 6.71
C GLU A 60 23.97 -0.96 6.46
N GLY A 61 24.57 0.16 6.89
CA GLY A 61 24.01 1.50 6.69
C GLY A 61 23.89 1.89 5.21
N GLU A 62 24.86 1.50 4.37
CA GLU A 62 24.79 1.67 2.91
C GLU A 62 23.64 0.87 2.30
N ASN A 63 23.50 -0.39 2.71
CA ASN A 63 22.45 -1.28 2.21
C ASN A 63 21.06 -0.75 2.61
N ARG A 64 20.89 -0.29 3.85
CA ARG A 64 19.64 0.34 4.33
C ARG A 64 19.29 1.57 3.50
N LEU A 65 20.26 2.43 3.21
CA LEU A 65 20.06 3.61 2.36
C LEU A 65 19.67 3.21 0.92
N ALA A 66 20.35 2.21 0.35
CA ALA A 66 20.07 1.71 -1.00
C ALA A 66 18.65 1.16 -1.12
N ILE A 67 18.22 0.31 -0.17
CA ILE A 67 16.87 -0.23 -0.08
C ILE A 67 15.85 0.91 0.02
N ALA A 68 16.10 1.87 0.90
CA ALA A 68 15.17 2.98 1.11
C ALA A 68 14.96 3.81 -0.16
N LEU A 69 16.05 4.14 -0.86
CA LEU A 69 16.00 4.89 -2.11
C LEU A 69 15.37 4.09 -3.26
N HIS A 70 15.64 2.78 -3.34
CA HIS A 70 15.11 1.93 -4.39
C HIS A 70 13.59 1.78 -4.30
N TYR A 71 13.06 1.60 -3.09
CA TYR A 71 11.62 1.38 -2.88
C TYR A 71 10.83 2.64 -2.50
N GLY A 72 11.49 3.77 -2.21
CA GLY A 72 10.81 4.98 -1.75
C GLY A 72 10.13 4.83 -0.38
N ILE A 73 10.68 3.98 0.48
CA ILE A 73 10.16 3.65 1.81
C ILE A 73 11.31 3.76 2.80
N ALA A 74 11.13 4.49 3.91
CA ALA A 74 12.17 4.60 4.93
C ALA A 74 12.48 3.21 5.52
N PHE A 75 13.76 2.90 5.80
CA PHE A 75 14.18 1.57 6.24
C PHE A 75 14.99 1.58 7.57
N PRO A 76 14.66 0.72 8.56
CA PRO A 76 13.52 -0.18 8.62
C PRO A 76 12.18 0.54 8.45
N ARG A 77 11.20 -0.20 7.94
CA ARG A 77 9.90 0.36 7.63
C ARG A 77 9.18 0.77 8.90
N LEU A 78 8.78 2.04 8.97
CA LEU A 78 7.92 2.55 10.03
C LEU A 78 6.60 1.75 10.05
N ARG A 79 6.26 1.17 11.20
CA ARG A 79 4.92 0.64 11.43
C ARG A 79 3.99 1.84 11.58
N HIS A 80 2.86 1.83 10.86
CA HIS A 80 1.85 2.90 10.86
C HIS A 80 2.17 4.16 10.05
N ALA A 81 3.30 4.26 9.35
CA ALA A 81 3.46 5.31 8.35
C ALA A 81 2.48 5.05 7.20
N ASP A 82 1.53 5.97 7.01
CA ASP A 82 0.43 5.83 6.04
C ASP A 82 0.98 5.67 4.62
N GLN A 83 1.09 4.41 4.19
CA GLN A 83 1.48 4.07 2.82
C GLN A 83 0.32 4.29 1.84
N TRP A 84 -0.90 4.42 2.36
CA TRP A 84 -2.14 4.52 1.61
C TRP A 84 -2.35 5.89 0.97
N ASP A 85 -1.68 6.94 1.46
CA ASP A 85 -1.68 8.26 0.81
C ASP A 85 -0.91 8.27 -0.51
N LYS A 86 -0.02 7.28 -0.75
CA LYS A 86 0.88 7.27 -1.92
C LYS A 86 0.25 6.71 -3.18
N VAL A 87 -0.87 6.00 -3.08
CA VAL A 87 -1.57 5.40 -4.23
C VAL A 87 -2.98 5.99 -4.28
N PRO A 88 -3.29 6.90 -5.22
CA PRO A 88 -4.67 7.30 -5.41
C PRO A 88 -5.46 6.04 -5.72
N TYR A 89 -6.48 5.74 -4.92
CA TYR A 89 -7.39 4.66 -5.22
C TYR A 89 -7.96 4.96 -6.60
N VAL A 90 -7.62 4.13 -7.59
CA VAL A 90 -8.30 4.21 -8.89
C VAL A 90 -9.75 3.91 -8.56
N GLU A 91 -10.63 4.92 -8.67
CA GLU A 91 -12.05 4.70 -8.48
C GLU A 91 -12.44 3.49 -9.33
N ALA A 92 -13.01 2.46 -8.68
CA ALA A 92 -13.45 1.28 -9.40
C ALA A 92 -14.30 1.74 -10.59
N PRO A 93 -14.00 1.31 -11.82
CA PRO A 93 -14.67 1.83 -12.99
C PRO A 93 -16.18 1.67 -12.82
N LYS A 94 -16.89 2.79 -12.84
CA LYS A 94 -18.35 2.80 -12.75
C LYS A 94 -18.86 2.18 -14.04
N ILE A 95 -19.28 0.92 -13.97
CA ILE A 95 -19.97 0.27 -15.09
C ILE A 95 -21.36 0.89 -15.14
N GLU A 96 -21.55 1.90 -16.01
CA GLU A 96 -22.84 2.59 -16.19
C GLU A 96 -23.92 1.65 -16.77
N ALA A 97 -23.48 0.59 -17.45
CA ALA A 97 -24.38 -0.44 -17.95
C ALA A 97 -24.93 -1.29 -16.79
N ALA A 98 -26.24 -1.58 -16.83
CA ALA A 98 -26.80 -2.60 -15.96
C ALA A 98 -25.97 -3.89 -16.11
N PRO A 99 -25.63 -4.62 -15.02
CA PRO A 99 -24.70 -5.75 -15.08
C PRO A 99 -25.14 -6.83 -16.09
N GLU A 100 -26.43 -6.96 -16.35
CA GLU A 100 -26.99 -7.81 -17.42
C GLU A 100 -26.57 -7.40 -18.85
N GLU A 101 -26.43 -6.10 -19.13
CA GLU A 101 -26.02 -5.55 -20.42
C GLU A 101 -24.51 -5.59 -20.58
N ALA A 102 -23.76 -5.36 -19.50
CA ALA A 102 -22.30 -5.49 -19.51
C ALA A 102 -21.87 -6.93 -19.85
N VAL A 103 -22.49 -7.94 -19.20
CA VAL A 103 -22.20 -9.36 -19.49
C VAL A 103 -22.61 -9.73 -20.91
N ALA A 104 -23.76 -9.24 -21.38
CA ALA A 104 -24.22 -9.48 -22.74
C ALA A 104 -23.33 -8.81 -23.81
N SER A 105 -22.80 -7.60 -23.53
CA SER A 105 -21.95 -6.84 -24.45
C SER A 105 -20.59 -7.48 -24.73
N SER A 106 -20.10 -8.32 -23.81
CA SER A 106 -18.83 -9.05 -23.94
C SER A 106 -18.94 -10.31 -24.82
N MET A 107 -20.17 -10.74 -25.16
CA MET A 107 -20.39 -11.97 -25.93
C MET A 107 -20.34 -11.72 -27.45
N LYS A 108 -19.59 -12.55 -28.18
CA LYS A 108 -19.49 -12.49 -29.65
C LYS A 108 -20.81 -12.80 -30.37
N ASP A 109 -21.64 -13.67 -29.80
CA ASP A 109 -22.94 -14.04 -30.36
C ASP A 109 -24.05 -13.11 -29.83
N LYS A 110 -24.50 -12.21 -30.72
CA LYS A 110 -25.55 -11.23 -30.42
C LYS A 110 -26.90 -11.88 -30.07
N GLY A 111 -27.22 -13.03 -30.66
CA GLY A 111 -28.47 -13.74 -30.39
C GLY A 111 -28.48 -14.35 -28.98
N MET A 112 -27.36 -14.94 -28.57
CA MET A 112 -27.19 -15.45 -27.21
C MET A 112 -27.10 -14.35 -26.15
N ALA A 113 -26.44 -13.23 -26.46
CA ALA A 113 -26.35 -12.06 -25.59
C ALA A 113 -27.74 -11.54 -25.19
N VAL A 114 -28.65 -11.39 -26.16
CA VAL A 114 -30.03 -10.93 -25.93
C VAL A 114 -30.80 -11.92 -25.04
N LYS A 115 -30.66 -13.23 -25.30
CA LYS A 115 -31.32 -14.27 -24.49
C LYS A 115 -30.83 -14.25 -23.05
N LEU A 116 -29.53 -14.09 -22.83
CA LEU A 116 -28.92 -14.07 -21.50
C LEU A 116 -29.34 -12.82 -20.71
N ALA A 117 -29.34 -11.65 -21.35
CA ALA A 117 -29.83 -10.41 -20.74
C ALA A 117 -31.31 -10.53 -20.32
N ALA A 118 -32.16 -11.09 -21.18
CA ALA A 118 -33.57 -11.33 -20.86
C ALA A 118 -33.75 -12.33 -19.70
N ALA A 119 -32.94 -13.40 -19.66
CA ALA A 119 -32.97 -14.38 -18.58
C ALA A 119 -32.54 -13.77 -17.23
N ALA A 120 -31.50 -12.92 -17.23
CA ALA A 120 -31.03 -12.20 -16.06
C ALA A 120 -32.10 -11.26 -15.49
N ARG A 121 -32.76 -10.47 -16.35
CA ARG A 121 -33.87 -9.58 -15.95
C ARG A 121 -35.02 -10.35 -15.29
N ARG A 122 -35.45 -11.48 -15.88
CA ARG A 122 -36.51 -12.34 -15.32
C ARG A 122 -36.14 -12.95 -13.97
N ARG A 123 -34.87 -13.33 -13.78
CA ARG A 123 -34.40 -13.88 -12.49
C ARG A 123 -34.46 -12.82 -11.40
N ARG A 124 -34.03 -11.58 -11.69
CA ARG A 124 -34.08 -10.48 -10.72
C ARG A 124 -35.53 -10.12 -10.33
N GLN A 125 -36.44 -10.04 -11.30
CA GLN A 125 -37.87 -9.79 -11.01
C GLN A 125 -38.46 -10.86 -10.08
N ARG A 126 -38.15 -12.14 -10.32
CA ARG A 126 -38.60 -13.24 -9.44
C ARG A 126 -38.01 -13.14 -8.04
N LEU A 127 -36.73 -12.84 -7.91
CA LEU A 127 -36.08 -12.68 -6.61
C LEU A 127 -36.65 -11.47 -5.84
N ALA A 128 -36.93 -10.37 -6.53
CA ALA A 128 -37.55 -9.18 -5.92
C ALA A 128 -38.98 -9.47 -5.43
N GLN A 129 -39.78 -10.19 -6.23
CA GLN A 129 -41.11 -10.64 -5.81
C GLN A 129 -41.05 -11.59 -4.60
N GLN A 130 -40.10 -12.52 -4.56
CA GLN A 130 -39.91 -13.40 -3.41
C GLN A 130 -39.52 -12.63 -2.15
N GLN A 131 -38.64 -11.64 -2.26
CA GLN A 131 -38.24 -10.80 -1.13
C GLN A 131 -39.41 -9.94 -0.61
N GLN A 132 -40.25 -9.41 -1.50
CA GLN A 132 -41.46 -8.68 -1.10
C GLN A 132 -42.46 -9.58 -0.37
N GLN A 133 -42.71 -10.78 -0.89
CA GLN A 133 -43.61 -11.74 -0.24
C GLN A 133 -43.08 -12.20 1.11
N GLN A 134 -41.77 -12.38 1.27
CA GLN A 134 -41.13 -12.69 2.55
C GLN A 134 -41.19 -11.49 3.54
N GLY A 135 -41.09 -10.26 3.05
CA GLY A 135 -41.28 -9.05 3.86
C GLY A 135 -42.71 -8.86 4.35
N ASP A 136 -43.71 -9.03 3.48
CA ASP A 136 -45.14 -8.87 3.83
C ASP A 136 -45.61 -9.98 4.79
N SER A 137 -45.13 -11.22 4.60
CA SER A 137 -45.46 -12.35 5.50
C SER A 137 -44.84 -12.21 6.90
N GLN A 138 -43.72 -11.50 7.05
CA GLN A 138 -43.16 -11.17 8.37
C GLN A 138 -43.89 -10.02 9.08
N GLN A 139 -44.59 -9.14 8.36
CA GLN A 139 -45.37 -8.04 8.95
C GLN A 139 -46.77 -8.47 9.44
N HIS A 140 -47.35 -9.53 8.88
CA HIS A 140 -48.66 -10.06 9.31
C HIS A 140 -48.60 -11.15 10.40
N GLY A 141 -47.42 -11.63 10.80
CA GLY A 141 -47.26 -12.59 11.90
C GLY A 141 -47.22 -11.99 13.31
N GLY A 142 -47.31 -10.65 13.44
CA GLY A 142 -47.15 -9.92 14.70
C GLY A 142 -48.44 -9.53 15.44
N GLN A 143 -49.61 -10.03 15.03
CA GLN A 143 -50.87 -9.82 15.74
C GLN A 143 -51.64 -11.13 15.92
N ALA A 144 -51.27 -11.90 16.94
CA ALA A 144 -52.18 -12.82 17.61
C ALA A 144 -51.85 -12.78 19.10
N VAL A 145 -52.79 -12.21 19.86
CA VAL A 145 -52.87 -12.16 21.33
C VAL A 145 -53.28 -13.52 21.86
#